data_AF-A0A7V5RHQ2-F1
#
_entry.id   AF-A0A7V5RHQ2-F1
#
_cell.length_a   1.000
_cell.length_b   1.000
_cell.length_c   1.000
_cell.angle_alpha   90.00
_cell.angle_beta   90.00
_cell.angle_gamma   90.00
#
_symmetry.space_group_name_H-M   'P 1'
#
loop_
_entity.id
_entity.type
_entity.pdbx_description
1 polymer ?
#
loop_
_entity_poly.entity_id
_entity_poly.type
_entity_poly.pdbx_seq_one_letter_code
_entity_poly.pdbx_strand_id
1 'polypeptide(L)'
;MVSRTCLSPKIQQFVYSAMLPAMLAFSFNGPPVQAQEASTAPALETAIADLSRKLLPSVARITSTIDAEIYSPRRENRSSRPFSPFSPGADIMRQESTGSGVIISPDGYIVTNVHVVEGAQQITVTLADNRSFSADIIGLDRFTEIAVIKIAADKLPYARLGRSSDCRVGDWVIAIGNPMNLHS
;
A
#
# COMPACT_ATOMS: atom_id res chain seq x y z
N MET A 1 -16.31 53.38 -21.88
CA MET A 1 -14.84 53.31 -21.81
C MET A 1 -14.41 52.24 -22.79
N VAL A 2 -13.82 52.67 -23.90
CA VAL A 2 -13.51 51.87 -25.09
C VAL A 2 -12.14 51.22 -24.92
N SER A 3 -11.99 49.95 -25.32
CA SER A 3 -10.74 49.50 -25.92
C SER A 3 -11.05 48.42 -26.97
N ARG A 4 -11.22 48.89 -28.21
CA ARG A 4 -11.20 48.06 -29.41
C ARG A 4 -9.73 47.98 -29.84
N THR A 5 -9.14 46.80 -29.81
CA THR A 5 -7.81 46.59 -30.37
C THR A 5 -7.97 46.43 -31.89
N CYS A 6 -7.54 47.45 -32.63
CA CYS A 6 -7.40 47.45 -34.08
C CYS A 6 -6.44 46.34 -34.52
N LEU A 7 -6.95 45.31 -35.21
CA LEU A 7 -6.13 44.46 -36.07
C LEU A 7 -6.29 44.95 -37.52
N SER A 8 -5.16 45.26 -38.18
CA SER A 8 -5.14 45.91 -39.49
C SER A 8 -5.58 44.97 -40.64
N PRO A 9 -6.30 45.47 -41.65
CA PRO A 9 -6.92 44.68 -42.72
C PRO A 9 -5.94 44.04 -43.74
N LYS A 10 -4.62 44.21 -43.59
CA LYS A 10 -3.61 43.66 -44.51
C LYS A 10 -3.13 42.25 -44.20
N ILE A 11 -3.48 41.69 -43.03
CA ILE A 11 -3.01 40.36 -42.60
C ILE A 11 -4.07 39.28 -42.88
N GLN A 12 -5.34 39.67 -43.04
CA GLN A 12 -6.46 38.75 -43.29
C GLN A 12 -6.54 38.27 -44.74
N GLN A 13 -5.84 38.92 -45.67
CA GLN A 13 -5.79 38.57 -47.10
C GLN A 13 -4.70 37.58 -47.48
N PHE A 14 -3.74 37.28 -46.59
CA PHE A 14 -2.66 36.33 -46.87
C PHE A 14 -3.04 34.87 -46.55
N VAL A 15 -4.13 34.66 -45.81
CA VAL A 15 -4.52 33.33 -45.29
C VAL A 15 -5.51 32.61 -46.22
N TYR A 16 -6.07 33.29 -47.23
CA TYR A 16 -7.15 32.75 -48.07
C TYR A 16 -6.83 32.52 -49.56
N SER A 17 -5.58 32.70 -50.02
CA SER A 17 -5.21 32.52 -51.44
C SER A 17 -4.10 31.51 -51.73
N ALA A 18 -3.86 30.54 -50.83
CA ALA A 18 -3.05 29.36 -51.14
C ALA A 18 -3.96 28.13 -51.18
N MET A 19 -4.54 27.95 -52.36
CA MET A 19 -5.35 26.83 -52.83
C MET A 19 -4.83 25.42 -52.41
N LEU A 20 -5.77 24.58 -51.96
CA LEU A 20 -5.80 23.11 -52.12
C LEU A 20 -5.51 22.67 -53.59
N PRO A 21 -5.24 21.38 -53.90
CA PRO A 21 -4.80 20.26 -53.06
C PRO A 21 -3.59 19.50 -53.67
N ALA A 22 -2.73 18.91 -52.84
CA ALA A 22 -1.88 17.80 -53.26
C ALA A 22 -1.92 16.72 -52.17
N MET A 23 -3.05 16.00 -52.11
CA MET A 23 -3.11 14.71 -51.44
C MET A 23 -2.29 13.71 -52.28
N LEU A 24 -0.98 13.69 -52.05
CA LEU A 24 -0.18 12.51 -52.35
C LEU A 24 -0.53 11.48 -51.27
N ALA A 25 -1.29 10.47 -51.67
CA ALA A 25 -1.43 9.25 -50.90
C ALA A 25 -0.03 8.67 -50.71
N PHE A 26 0.54 8.83 -49.51
CA PHE A 26 1.63 7.99 -49.06
C PHE A 26 1.04 6.60 -48.84
N SER A 27 1.12 5.74 -49.86
CA SER A 27 0.98 4.31 -49.68
C SER A 27 2.14 3.84 -48.81
N PHE A 28 1.91 3.76 -47.50
CA PHE A 28 2.75 2.96 -46.61
C PHE A 28 2.56 1.49 -46.99
N ASN A 29 3.36 1.01 -47.94
CA ASN A 29 3.60 -0.42 -48.16
C ASN A 29 4.61 -0.93 -47.12
N GLY A 30 4.29 -0.72 -45.85
CA GLY A 30 4.89 -1.53 -44.78
C GLY A 30 4.12 -2.85 -44.71
N PRO A 31 4.76 -3.98 -44.37
CA PRO A 31 4.00 -5.17 -44.00
C PRO A 31 2.99 -4.75 -42.92
N PRO A 32 1.74 -5.25 -42.95
CA PRO A 32 0.85 -5.02 -41.83
C PRO A 32 1.59 -5.48 -40.59
N VAL A 33 1.92 -4.56 -39.70
CA VAL A 33 2.29 -4.94 -38.34
C VAL A 33 1.03 -5.60 -37.82
N GLN A 34 1.01 -6.94 -37.86
CA GLN A 34 -0.02 -7.69 -37.15
C GLN A 34 0.09 -7.24 -35.70
N ALA A 35 -0.84 -6.38 -35.29
CA ALA A 35 -1.12 -6.19 -33.89
C ALA A 35 -1.50 -7.58 -33.38
N GLN A 36 -0.54 -8.26 -32.76
CA GLN A 36 -0.79 -9.47 -32.01
C GLN A 36 -1.92 -9.11 -31.06
N GLU A 37 -3.08 -9.72 -31.28
CA GLU A 37 -4.29 -9.50 -30.52
C GLU A 37 -3.90 -9.50 -29.05
N ALA A 38 -4.10 -8.34 -28.42
CA ALA A 38 -3.91 -8.17 -27.00
C ALA A 38 -4.63 -9.33 -26.32
N SER A 39 -3.85 -10.15 -25.59
CA SER A 39 -4.37 -11.24 -24.78
C SER A 39 -5.60 -10.74 -24.04
N THR A 40 -6.73 -11.32 -24.39
CA THR A 40 -8.08 -10.90 -24.03
C THR A 40 -8.20 -10.63 -22.53
N ALA A 41 -8.82 -9.52 -22.13
CA ALA A 41 -9.11 -9.16 -20.74
C ALA A 41 -9.45 -10.34 -19.77
N PRO A 42 -10.25 -11.36 -20.15
CA PRO A 42 -10.49 -12.53 -19.30
C PRO A 42 -9.24 -13.34 -18.91
N ALA A 43 -8.19 -13.35 -19.75
CA ALA A 43 -6.93 -14.03 -19.44
C ALA A 43 -6.15 -13.29 -18.35
N LEU A 44 -6.18 -11.95 -18.36
CA LEU A 44 -5.56 -11.12 -17.32
C LEU A 44 -6.29 -11.26 -15.99
N GLU A 45 -7.63 -11.22 -16.01
CA GLU A 45 -8.46 -11.42 -14.81
C GLU A 45 -8.19 -12.77 -14.15
N THR A 46 -8.12 -13.84 -14.96
CA THR A 46 -7.80 -15.19 -14.46
C THR A 46 -6.39 -15.26 -13.89
N ALA A 47 -5.41 -14.65 -14.55
CA ALA A 47 -4.02 -14.62 -14.08
C ALA A 47 -3.88 -13.86 -12.74
N ILE A 48 -4.61 -12.77 -12.55
CA ILE A 48 -4.63 -12.02 -11.29
C ILE A 48 -5.23 -12.87 -10.17
N ALA A 49 -6.33 -13.56 -10.44
CA ALA A 49 -6.98 -14.45 -9.48
C ALA A 49 -6.05 -15.61 -9.07
N ASP A 50 -5.37 -16.22 -10.04
CA ASP A 50 -4.39 -17.29 -9.79
C ASP A 50 -3.19 -16.80 -8.97
N LEU A 51 -2.66 -15.62 -9.32
CA LEU A 51 -1.55 -15.02 -8.60
C LEU A 51 -1.94 -14.70 -7.15
N SER A 52 -3.13 -14.12 -6.96
CA SER A 52 -3.68 -13.81 -5.64
C SER A 52 -3.81 -15.09 -4.80
N ARG A 53 -4.41 -16.16 -5.35
CA ARG A 53 -4.53 -17.46 -4.67
C ARG A 53 -3.18 -18.02 -4.20
N LYS A 54 -2.14 -17.82 -4.98
CA LYS A 54 -0.79 -18.31 -4.68
C LYS A 54 -0.06 -17.45 -3.64
N LEU A 55 -0.24 -16.14 -3.66
CA LEU A 55 0.50 -15.20 -2.80
C LEU A 55 -0.17 -14.91 -1.47
N LEU A 56 -1.51 -14.95 -1.40
CA LEU A 56 -2.25 -14.63 -0.18
C LEU A 56 -1.78 -15.40 1.06
N PRO A 57 -1.46 -16.72 1.00
CA PRO A 57 -0.94 -17.44 2.17
C PRO A 57 0.38 -16.88 2.72
N SER A 58 1.15 -16.15 1.91
CA SER A 58 2.43 -15.55 2.31
C SER A 58 2.26 -14.16 2.97
N VAL A 59 1.04 -13.63 3.03
CA VAL A 59 0.73 -12.33 3.62
C VAL A 59 0.04 -12.55 4.96
N ALA A 60 0.61 -11.98 6.02
CA ALA A 60 0.13 -12.12 7.38
C ALA A 60 -0.39 -10.79 7.92
N ARG A 61 -1.33 -10.87 8.86
CA ARG A 61 -1.74 -9.72 9.68
C ARG A 61 -0.75 -9.56 10.83
N ILE A 62 -0.41 -8.32 11.15
CA ILE A 62 0.42 -7.98 12.29
C ILE A 62 -0.39 -7.09 13.20
N THR A 63 -0.54 -7.52 14.45
CA THR A 63 -1.13 -6.73 15.52
C THR A 63 -0.05 -6.45 16.55
N SER A 64 0.11 -5.19 16.91
CA SER A 64 0.99 -4.77 17.98
C SER A 64 0.21 -4.08 19.07
N THR A 65 0.65 -4.26 20.31
CA THR A 65 -0.02 -3.67 21.46
C THR A 65 0.95 -2.88 22.32
N ILE A 66 0.52 -1.70 22.71
CA ILE A 66 1.23 -0.75 23.56
C ILE A 66 0.32 -0.42 24.73
N ASP A 67 0.66 -0.85 25.93
CA ASP A 67 0.03 -0.37 27.15
C ASP A 67 0.56 1.05 27.42
N ALA A 68 -0.28 2.05 27.18
CA ALA A 68 -0.01 3.43 27.52
C ALA A 68 -0.62 3.73 28.89
N GLU A 69 0.22 4.03 29.87
CA GLU A 69 -0.25 4.60 31.13
C GLU A 69 -0.68 6.04 30.87
N ILE A 70 -1.99 6.28 30.79
CA ILE A 70 -2.49 7.64 30.65
C ILE A 70 -2.57 8.25 32.04
N TYR A 71 -1.62 9.12 32.34
CA TYR A 71 -1.81 10.10 33.40
C TYR A 71 -2.95 11.03 32.97
N SER A 72 -4.18 10.71 33.35
CA SER A 72 -5.29 11.62 33.19
C SER A 72 -5.09 12.75 34.22
N PRO A 73 -4.78 14.00 33.80
CA PRO A 73 -4.89 15.11 34.73
C PRO A 73 -6.37 15.19 35.07
N ARG A 74 -6.71 14.67 36.26
CA ARG A 74 -8.05 14.76 36.83
C ARG A 74 -8.54 16.18 36.57
N ARG A 75 -9.52 16.35 35.67
CA ARG A 75 -10.23 17.63 35.55
C ARG A 75 -10.80 17.87 36.94
N GLU A 76 -10.16 18.77 37.66
CA GLU A 76 -10.56 19.19 38.99
C GLU A 76 -11.87 19.94 38.79
N ASN A 77 -12.99 19.21 38.74
CA ASN A 77 -14.28 19.81 39.01
C ASN A 77 -14.27 20.12 40.50
N ARG A 78 -13.64 21.27 40.81
CA ARG A 78 -13.41 21.83 42.13
C ARG A 78 -14.72 22.39 42.67
N SER A 79 -15.74 21.55 42.73
CA SER A 79 -16.97 21.84 43.43
C SER A 79 -17.49 20.54 44.01
N SER A 80 -17.29 20.44 45.33
CA SER A 80 -18.07 19.63 46.28
C SER A 80 -17.94 18.10 46.26
N ARG A 81 -16.86 17.53 46.83
CA ARG A 81 -16.91 16.34 47.73
C ARG A 81 -15.73 16.32 48.73
N PRO A 82 -15.94 16.55 50.04
CA PRO A 82 -14.84 16.64 51.02
C PRO A 82 -14.40 15.30 51.64
N PHE A 83 -15.01 14.16 51.31
CA PHE A 83 -14.57 12.85 51.83
C PHE A 83 -14.91 11.73 50.82
N SER A 84 -13.89 11.26 50.09
CA SER A 84 -13.93 9.96 49.40
C SER A 84 -12.59 9.26 49.63
N PRO A 85 -12.49 8.25 50.52
CA PRO A 85 -11.25 7.55 50.85
C PRO A 85 -10.77 6.57 49.76
N PHE A 86 -11.42 6.56 48.59
CA PHE A 86 -10.99 5.83 47.42
C PHE A 86 -10.85 6.82 46.26
N SER A 87 -9.61 7.07 45.83
CA SER A 87 -9.34 7.59 44.48
C SER A 87 -8.70 6.45 43.68
N PRO A 88 -9.30 6.02 42.56
CA PRO A 88 -8.95 4.78 41.88
C PRO A 88 -7.66 4.92 41.08
N GLY A 89 -7.02 3.77 40.82
CA GLY A 89 -5.74 3.63 40.14
C GLY A 89 -5.70 4.22 38.73
N ALA A 90 -4.48 4.41 38.23
CA ALA A 90 -4.23 4.86 36.87
C ALA A 90 -5.00 3.99 35.86
N ASP A 91 -5.77 4.63 34.99
CA ASP A 91 -6.38 3.95 33.84
C ASP A 91 -5.27 3.65 32.82
N ILE A 92 -4.92 2.37 32.68
CA ILE A 92 -4.02 1.89 31.64
C ILE A 92 -4.84 1.80 30.35
N MET A 93 -4.54 2.62 29.35
CA MET A 93 -5.17 2.50 28.04
C MET A 93 -4.29 1.64 27.14
N ARG A 94 -4.83 0.50 26.71
CA ARG A 94 -4.19 -0.39 25.75
C ARG A 94 -4.42 0.15 24.35
N GLN A 95 -3.36 0.61 23.69
CA GLN A 95 -3.39 1.04 22.31
C GLN A 95 -2.95 -0.13 21.42
N GLU A 96 -3.77 -0.45 20.42
CA GLU A 96 -3.48 -1.48 19.43
C GLU A 96 -3.16 -0.82 18.08
N SER A 97 -2.11 -1.30 17.42
CA SER A 97 -1.81 -0.98 16.03
C SER A 97 -1.93 -2.25 15.19
N THR A 98 -2.42 -2.11 13.97
CA THR A 98 -2.62 -3.24 13.06
C THR A 98 -2.04 -2.90 11.70
N GLY A 99 -1.36 -3.87 11.10
CA GLY A 99 -0.73 -3.76 9.80
C GLY A 99 -0.68 -5.12 9.09
N SER A 100 0.05 -5.15 7.98
CA SER A 100 0.31 -6.37 7.22
C SER A 100 1.81 -6.64 7.18
N GLY A 101 2.19 -7.90 7.02
CA GLY A 101 3.56 -8.31 6.76
C GLY A 101 3.62 -9.37 5.68
N VAL A 102 4.78 -9.49 5.05
CA VAL A 102 5.05 -10.50 4.02
C VAL A 102 6.08 -11.49 4.55
N ILE A 103 5.74 -12.78 4.54
CA ILE A 103 6.64 -13.87 4.87
C ILE A 103 7.64 -14.02 3.72
N ILE A 104 8.93 -13.83 4.01
CA ILE A 104 10.00 -13.87 3.00
C ILE A 104 10.82 -15.16 3.04
N SER A 105 10.57 -16.02 4.04
CA SER A 105 11.31 -17.27 4.23
C SER A 105 10.44 -18.37 4.85
N PRO A 106 10.73 -19.65 4.57
CA PRO A 106 9.94 -20.78 5.08
C PRO A 106 10.08 -21.01 6.59
N ASP A 107 11.13 -20.46 7.20
CA ASP A 107 11.40 -20.48 8.65
C ASP A 107 10.80 -19.27 9.38
N GLY A 108 10.03 -18.40 8.70
CA GLY A 108 9.17 -17.40 9.38
C GLY A 108 9.76 -16.02 9.60
N TYR A 109 10.72 -15.60 8.77
CA TYR A 109 11.09 -14.19 8.67
C TYR A 109 10.00 -13.42 7.91
N ILE A 110 9.61 -12.29 8.47
CA ILE A 110 8.52 -11.44 7.96
C ILE A 110 9.02 -10.01 7.85
N VAL A 111 8.75 -9.38 6.70
CA VAL A 111 9.00 -7.94 6.48
C VAL A 111 7.71 -7.16 6.71
N THR A 112 7.81 -6.05 7.42
CA THR A 112 6.71 -5.13 7.73
C THR A 112 7.23 -3.69 7.84
N ASN A 113 6.37 -2.76 8.20
CA ASN A 113 6.74 -1.39 8.49
C ASN A 113 7.19 -1.20 9.94
N VAL A 114 8.14 -0.29 10.14
CA VAL A 114 8.63 0.08 11.49
C VAL A 114 7.49 0.60 12.36
N HIS A 115 6.71 1.56 11.88
CA HIS A 115 5.60 2.13 12.65
C HIS A 115 4.51 1.11 13.06
N VAL A 116 4.48 -0.08 12.47
CA VAL A 116 3.55 -1.15 12.88
C VAL A 116 4.06 -1.85 14.14
N VAL A 117 5.37 -1.98 14.34
CA VAL A 117 5.95 -2.82 15.40
C VAL A 117 6.77 -2.03 16.43
N GLU A 118 7.14 -0.80 16.14
CA GLU A 118 7.97 0.02 17.01
C GLU A 118 7.23 0.40 18.30
N GLY A 119 7.91 0.23 19.45
CA GLY A 119 7.34 0.53 20.76
C GLY A 119 6.31 -0.49 21.26
N ALA A 120 6.00 -1.52 20.46
CA ALA A 120 5.11 -2.61 20.84
C ALA A 120 5.68 -3.43 22.00
N GLN A 121 4.86 -3.70 23.00
CA GLN A 121 5.18 -4.63 24.09
C GLN A 121 4.91 -6.07 23.67
N GLN A 122 3.91 -6.26 22.81
CA GLN A 122 3.56 -7.55 22.25
C GLN A 122 3.29 -7.39 20.76
N ILE A 123 3.85 -8.30 19.95
CA ILE A 123 3.60 -8.40 18.52
C ILE A 123 3.00 -9.78 18.25
N THR A 124 1.81 -9.79 17.70
CA THR A 124 1.09 -10.99 17.28
C THR A 124 0.98 -11.02 15.77
N VAL A 125 1.44 -12.09 15.16
CA VAL A 125 1.29 -12.35 13.73
C VAL A 125 0.18 -13.38 13.55
N THR A 126 -0.85 -13.03 12.78
CA THR A 126 -1.92 -13.96 12.37
C THR A 126 -1.73 -14.33 10.91
N LEU A 127 -1.53 -15.62 10.63
CA LEU A 127 -1.39 -16.17 9.29
C LEU A 127 -2.75 -16.31 8.59
N ALA A 128 -2.71 -16.52 7.28
CA ALA A 128 -3.90 -16.75 6.45
C ALA A 128 -4.74 -17.99 6.84
N ASP A 129 -4.14 -18.94 7.57
CA ASP A 129 -4.81 -20.12 8.13
C ASP A 129 -5.36 -19.89 9.55
N ASN A 130 -5.43 -18.63 10.00
CA ASN A 130 -5.83 -18.18 11.33
C ASN A 130 -4.92 -18.61 12.49
N ARG A 131 -3.78 -19.27 12.23
CA ARG A 131 -2.80 -19.51 13.30
C ARG A 131 -2.15 -18.20 13.72
N SER A 132 -1.99 -18.02 15.02
CA SER A 132 -1.37 -16.81 15.59
C SER A 132 -0.08 -17.15 16.33
N PHE A 133 0.93 -16.31 16.17
CA PHE A 133 2.26 -16.50 16.73
C PHE A 133 2.74 -15.20 17.38
N SER A 134 3.46 -15.31 18.50
CA SER A 134 4.26 -14.20 19.00
C SER A 134 5.46 -13.99 18.06
N ALA A 135 5.83 -12.73 17.83
CA ALA A 135 6.97 -12.39 16.99
C ALA A 135 8.00 -11.57 17.75
N ASP A 136 9.27 -11.83 17.42
CA ASP A 136 10.41 -11.06 17.91
C ASP A 136 10.91 -10.12 16.81
N ILE A 137 11.36 -8.92 17.20
CA ILE A 137 11.99 -7.99 16.27
C ILE A 137 13.44 -8.43 16.05
N ILE A 138 13.80 -8.70 14.78
CA ILE A 138 15.17 -9.04 14.38
C ILE A 138 15.96 -7.79 14.00
N GLY A 139 15.30 -6.83 13.34
CA GLY A 139 15.94 -5.58 12.93
C GLY A 139 14.93 -4.52 12.48
N LEU A 140 15.31 -3.26 12.66
CA LEU A 140 14.52 -2.10 12.27
C LEU A 140 15.42 -1.12 11.52
N ASP A 141 14.94 -0.60 10.40
CA ASP A 141 15.50 0.56 9.72
C ASP A 141 14.45 1.68 9.68
N ARG A 142 14.61 2.63 10.62
CA ARG A 142 13.71 3.78 10.77
C ARG A 142 13.80 4.77 9.61
N PHE A 143 14.89 4.78 8.85
CA PHE A 143 15.03 5.71 7.74
C PHE A 143 14.20 5.25 6.53
N THR A 144 14.19 3.94 6.26
CA THR A 144 13.40 3.35 5.18
C THR A 144 12.01 2.86 5.61
N GLU A 145 11.66 2.99 6.90
CA GLU A 145 10.42 2.46 7.48
C GLU A 145 10.23 0.94 7.29
N ILE A 146 11.33 0.16 7.34
CA ILE A 146 11.32 -1.30 7.17
C ILE A 146 11.69 -2.02 8.47
N ALA A 147 10.93 -3.04 8.82
CA ALA A 147 11.17 -3.91 9.96
C ALA A 147 11.21 -5.37 9.53
N VAL A 148 12.11 -6.14 10.15
CA VAL A 148 12.15 -7.61 10.03
C VAL A 148 11.80 -8.20 11.38
N ILE A 149 10.76 -9.02 11.41
CA ILE A 149 10.32 -9.77 12.58
C ILE A 149 10.40 -11.28 12.31
N LYS A 150 10.43 -12.09 13.36
CA LYS A 150 10.55 -13.54 13.28
C LYS A 150 9.48 -14.21 14.13
N ILE A 151 8.83 -15.21 13.57
CA ILE A 151 7.93 -16.12 14.31
C ILE A 151 8.55 -17.52 14.43
N ALA A 152 8.19 -18.24 15.49
CA ALA A 152 8.61 -19.63 15.70
C ALA A 152 7.69 -20.60 14.95
N ALA A 153 7.88 -20.72 13.63
CA ALA A 153 7.17 -21.67 12.78
C ALA A 153 8.00 -22.05 11.56
N ASP A 154 7.79 -23.27 11.06
CA ASP A 154 8.51 -23.82 9.92
C ASP A 154 7.56 -24.19 8.78
N LYS A 155 8.13 -24.39 7.58
CA LYS A 155 7.42 -24.81 6.36
C LYS A 155 6.29 -23.85 5.97
N LEU A 156 6.50 -22.57 6.20
CA LEU A 156 5.53 -21.53 5.87
C LEU A 156 5.51 -21.27 4.35
N PRO A 157 4.33 -20.94 3.78
CA PRO A 157 4.28 -20.29 2.48
C PRO A 157 4.98 -18.93 2.56
N TYR A 158 5.82 -18.62 1.56
CA TYR A 158 6.59 -17.38 1.54
C TYR A 158 6.65 -16.80 0.12
N ALA A 159 6.76 -15.48 0.06
CA ALA A 159 6.97 -14.74 -1.18
C ALA A 159 8.46 -14.73 -1.53
N ARG A 160 8.79 -15.02 -2.79
CA ARG A 160 10.14 -14.80 -3.30
C ARG A 160 10.31 -13.34 -3.70
N LEU A 161 11.38 -12.73 -3.22
CA LEU A 161 11.74 -11.36 -3.60
C LEU A 161 12.26 -11.34 -5.05
N GLY A 162 11.70 -10.45 -5.86
CA GLY A 162 12.20 -10.13 -7.19
C GLY A 162 13.29 -9.05 -7.15
N ARG A 163 13.78 -8.64 -8.33
CA ARG A 163 14.66 -7.48 -8.46
C ARG A 163 13.87 -6.26 -8.87
N SER A 164 13.93 -5.19 -8.09
CA SER A 164 13.27 -3.92 -8.41
C SER A 164 13.89 -3.21 -9.62
N SER A 165 15.16 -3.47 -9.93
CA SER A 165 15.86 -2.94 -11.11
C SER A 165 15.24 -3.37 -12.44
N ASP A 166 14.50 -4.48 -12.44
CA ASP A 166 13.92 -5.08 -13.64
C ASP A 166 12.52 -4.49 -13.93
N CYS A 167 11.94 -3.75 -12.98
CA CYS A 167 10.67 -3.07 -13.13
C CYS A 167 10.80 -1.82 -14.00
N ARG A 168 9.80 -1.56 -14.85
CA ARG A 168 9.74 -0.40 -15.75
C ARG A 168 8.50 0.44 -15.46
N VAL A 169 8.57 1.72 -15.82
CA VAL A 169 7.42 2.61 -15.78
C VAL A 169 6.34 2.07 -16.72
N GLY A 170 5.13 1.88 -16.19
CA GLY A 170 3.99 1.32 -16.92
C GLY A 170 3.77 -0.18 -16.72
N ASP A 171 4.66 -0.88 -16.02
CA ASP A 171 4.39 -2.26 -15.60
C ASP A 171 3.23 -2.27 -14.58
N TRP A 172 2.33 -3.25 -14.72
CA TRP A 172 1.22 -3.43 -13.79
C TRP A 172 1.72 -4.01 -12.46
N VAL A 173 1.18 -3.49 -11.36
CA VAL A 173 1.49 -3.95 -9.99
C VAL A 173 0.21 -4.25 -9.21
N ILE A 174 0.32 -5.16 -8.26
CA ILE A 174 -0.77 -5.52 -7.36
C ILE A 174 -0.25 -5.34 -5.94
N ALA A 175 -0.97 -4.56 -5.14
CA ALA A 175 -0.72 -4.43 -3.71
C ALA A 175 -1.60 -5.45 -2.96
N ILE A 176 -0.98 -6.25 -2.10
CA ILE A 176 -1.67 -7.26 -1.29
C ILE A 176 -1.37 -6.97 0.18
N GLY A 177 -2.41 -6.98 1.02
CA GLY A 177 -2.32 -6.79 2.46
C GLY A 177 -3.43 -7.55 3.18
N ASN A 178 -3.26 -7.76 4.48
CA ASN A 178 -4.25 -8.35 5.37
C ASN A 178 -4.36 -7.57 6.70
N PRO A 179 -4.77 -6.29 6.68
CA PRO A 179 -4.88 -5.50 7.92
C PRO A 179 -6.13 -5.86 8.74
N MET A 180 -7.25 -6.26 8.11
CA MET A 180 -8.54 -6.39 8.80
C MET A 180 -9.03 -7.83 9.00
N ASN A 181 -8.21 -8.84 8.69
CA ASN A 181 -8.60 -10.25 8.76
C ASN A 181 -9.87 -10.57 7.93
N LEU A 182 -9.83 -10.31 6.61
CA LEU A 182 -10.98 -10.46 5.70
C LEU A 182 -11.03 -11.82 4.99
N HIS A 183 -10.77 -12.92 5.71
CA HIS A 183 -11.05 -14.24 5.17
C HIS A 183 -12.58 -14.44 5.14
N SER A 184 -13.21 -14.24 3.98
CA SER A 184 -14.60 -14.58 3.67
C SER A 184 -14.66 -15.61 2.54
#